data_AF-A0A1N6I358-F1
#
_entry.id   AF-A0A1N6I358-F1
#
_cell.length_a   1.000
_cell.length_b   1.000
_cell.length_c   1.000
_cell.angle_alpha   90.00
_cell.angle_beta   90.00
_cell.angle_gamma   90.00
#
_symmetry.space_group_name_H-M   'P 1'
#
loop_
_entity.id
_entity.type
_entity.pdbx_description
1 polymer ?
#
loop_
_entity_poly.entity_id
_entity_poly.type
_entity_poly.pdbx_seq_one_letter_code
_entity_poly.pdbx_strand_id
1 'polypeptide(L)'
;MIPFTDERQKYKAGFTLMELMVYMGIVGIIVVIAGEAFSNSTKVRVRTDNMIRANQDAGNIASIIKEDVEPLGTKSANATGSTSFTFSGKRIYMDPDNADGDKRDSSSFRIESSGGNSVLTFKRTRYNEETGAYQAIDSIRWYVEDRILKRSCITIEPASGFALPDDDPCVTSGNEPNPVEMVPNVSAFNVEAAQPGALEGATQIFPASGSSQYMLFPRLDASGEYDRTFVSFNTANETNEAFAAGTAITLSGFFSNYKNQEDNLENAIYAEGDQRVNQAIAINPSDYLDADWKTQCAEHGVMNFGPDTVYEISFEVTSQADKDRSINFVPNKDHMSVGFRKSTGGYAMSHGHIILPDFFFYPPNAADGAGKRVMRFTVPEHVGSVCLAFTFAFYSPLVASGLVTIKDLKVTQVATANYKFSGFNSEASSNIKEKKKVKALKLRLQISRGAKNGGSGETGNVDLIIPIPSNGTGD
;
A
#
# COMPACT_ATOMS: atom_id res chain seq x y z
N MET A 1 -89.77 -5.25 67.79
CA MET A 1 -89.30 -6.48 68.46
C MET A 1 -87.78 -6.49 68.35
N ILE A 2 -87.10 -6.40 69.48
CA ILE A 2 -85.64 -6.39 69.71
C ILE A 2 -85.10 -7.84 69.47
N PRO A 3 -83.80 -8.16 69.24
CA PRO A 3 -82.72 -7.63 68.37
C PRO A 3 -81.91 -8.80 67.69
N PHE A 4 -80.70 -8.52 67.18
CA PHE A 4 -79.42 -9.30 67.21
C PHE A 4 -78.58 -8.96 65.94
N THR A 5 -77.53 -8.13 66.06
CA THR A 5 -76.07 -8.44 65.97
C THR A 5 -75.66 -9.09 64.62
N ASP A 6 -74.58 -8.75 63.92
CA ASP A 6 -73.22 -8.51 64.39
C ASP A 6 -72.33 -7.99 63.22
N GLU A 7 -71.17 -7.45 63.61
CA GLU A 7 -70.00 -6.89 62.94
C GLU A 7 -69.66 -7.28 61.48
N ARG A 8 -69.17 -6.28 60.72
CA ARG A 8 -67.74 -6.19 60.33
C ARG A 8 -67.40 -4.80 59.77
N GLN A 9 -66.64 -4.03 60.56
CA GLN A 9 -65.89 -2.86 60.10
C GLN A 9 -64.94 -3.25 58.96
N LYS A 10 -65.08 -2.60 57.80
CA LYS A 10 -63.98 -2.50 56.83
C LYS A 10 -62.94 -1.54 57.42
N TYR A 11 -61.83 -2.09 57.92
CA TYR A 11 -60.65 -1.33 58.30
C TYR A 11 -60.24 -0.39 57.16
N LYS A 12 -60.24 0.93 57.41
CA LYS A 12 -59.40 1.87 56.69
C LYS A 12 -57.97 1.57 57.14
N ALA A 13 -57.19 0.88 56.31
CA ALA A 13 -55.76 0.70 56.56
C ALA A 13 -55.10 2.08 56.48
N GLY A 14 -54.84 2.67 57.64
CA GLY A 14 -53.96 3.84 57.74
C GLY A 14 -52.56 3.40 57.40
N PHE A 15 -51.94 4.10 56.43
CA PHE A 15 -50.54 3.94 56.06
C PHE A 15 -49.68 4.00 57.32
N THR A 16 -48.91 2.94 57.59
CA THR A 16 -48.03 2.92 58.76
C THR A 16 -46.85 3.85 58.52
N LEU A 17 -46.35 4.51 59.57
CA LEU A 17 -45.23 5.48 59.47
C LEU A 17 -43.97 4.84 58.83
N MET A 18 -43.78 3.53 59.01
CA MET A 18 -42.73 2.75 58.34
C MET A 18 -42.92 2.67 56.82
N GLU A 19 -44.13 2.45 56.31
CA GLU A 19 -44.38 2.45 54.86
C GLU A 19 -44.04 3.82 54.26
N LEU A 20 -44.39 4.92 54.94
CA LEU A 20 -44.07 6.27 54.45
C LEU A 20 -42.55 6.52 54.36
N MET A 21 -41.78 6.04 55.35
CA MET A 21 -40.32 6.12 55.33
C MET A 21 -39.70 5.30 54.19
N VAL A 22 -40.21 4.09 53.94
CA VAL A 22 -39.75 3.25 52.83
C VAL A 22 -40.06 3.92 51.48
N TYR A 23 -41.25 4.51 51.32
CA TYR A 23 -41.59 5.27 50.11
C TYR A 23 -40.67 6.47 49.89
N MET A 24 -40.38 7.26 50.93
CA MET A 24 -39.42 8.38 50.80
C MET A 24 -38.00 7.91 50.50
N GLY A 25 -37.56 6.79 51.09
CA GLY A 25 -36.26 6.18 50.79
C GLY A 25 -36.14 5.70 49.35
N ILE A 26 -37.15 4.98 48.85
CA ILE A 26 -37.18 4.51 47.45
C ILE A 26 -37.22 5.69 46.48
N VAL A 27 -38.03 6.73 46.75
CA VAL A 27 -38.08 7.93 45.90
C VAL A 27 -36.74 8.66 45.90
N GLY A 28 -36.07 8.80 47.05
CA GLY A 28 -34.74 9.40 47.14
C GLY A 28 -33.70 8.66 46.28
N ILE A 29 -33.68 7.33 46.34
CA ILE A 29 -32.81 6.49 45.51
C ILE A 29 -33.11 6.68 44.02
N ILE A 30 -34.39 6.69 43.63
CA ILE A 30 -34.79 6.88 42.22
C ILE A 30 -34.36 8.26 41.71
N VAL A 31 -34.49 9.32 42.51
CA VAL A 31 -34.07 10.68 42.13
C VAL A 31 -32.55 10.77 41.96
N VAL A 32 -31.76 10.11 42.81
CA VAL A 32 -30.30 10.05 42.67
C VAL A 32 -29.91 9.31 41.40
N ILE A 33 -30.49 8.13 41.15
CA ILE A 33 -30.22 7.34 39.93
C ILE A 33 -30.63 8.12 38.67
N ALA A 34 -31.79 8.78 38.67
CA ALA A 34 -32.22 9.61 37.56
C ALA A 34 -31.29 10.82 37.37
N GLY A 35 -30.88 11.49 38.45
CA GLY A 35 -29.92 12.60 38.42
C GLY A 35 -28.56 12.20 37.85
N GLU A 36 -28.02 11.05 38.25
CA GLU A 36 -26.79 10.50 37.68
C GLU A 36 -26.97 10.12 36.21
N ALA A 37 -28.09 9.48 35.84
CA ALA A 37 -28.37 9.09 34.46
C ALA A 37 -28.50 10.31 33.53
N PHE A 38 -29.21 11.37 33.94
CA PHE A 38 -29.31 12.61 33.18
C PHE A 38 -27.98 13.37 33.10
N SER A 39 -27.22 13.42 34.20
CA SER A 39 -25.89 14.03 34.22
C SER A 39 -24.93 13.31 33.27
N ASN A 40 -24.92 11.96 33.31
CA ASN A 40 -24.08 11.14 32.44
C ASN A 40 -24.50 11.25 30.98
N SER A 41 -25.81 11.24 30.68
CA SER A 41 -26.32 11.44 29.32
C SER A 41 -25.91 12.79 28.74
N THR A 42 -26.02 13.88 29.52
CA THR A 42 -25.63 15.22 29.09
C THR A 42 -24.12 15.32 28.87
N LYS A 43 -23.31 14.73 29.76
CA LYS A 43 -21.85 14.67 29.59
C LYS A 43 -21.46 13.92 28.32
N VAL A 44 -22.08 12.77 28.06
CA VAL A 44 -21.82 11.98 26.84
C VAL A 44 -22.16 12.79 25.60
N ARG A 45 -23.34 13.43 25.56
CA ARG A 45 -23.73 14.29 24.43
C ARG A 45 -22.72 15.42 24.17
N VAL A 46 -22.33 16.14 25.21
CA VAL A 46 -21.37 17.25 25.09
C VAL A 46 -19.99 16.76 24.63
N ARG A 47 -19.53 15.60 25.11
CA ARG A 47 -18.29 14.98 24.64
C ARG A 47 -18.37 14.58 23.18
N THR A 48 -19.45 13.93 22.77
CA THR A 48 -19.70 13.54 21.38
C THR A 48 -19.75 14.76 20.45
N ASP A 49 -20.48 15.81 20.82
CA ASP A 49 -20.57 17.05 20.02
C ASP A 49 -19.19 17.73 19.87
N ASN A 50 -18.39 17.76 20.94
CA ASN A 50 -17.04 18.32 20.90
C ASN A 50 -16.10 17.48 20.02
N MET A 51 -16.18 16.15 20.09
CA MET A 51 -15.40 15.24 19.27
C MET A 51 -15.75 15.37 17.77
N ILE A 52 -17.04 15.43 17.44
CA ILE A 52 -17.51 15.60 16.05
C ILE A 52 -17.00 16.92 15.48
N ARG A 53 -17.13 18.01 16.23
CA ARG A 53 -16.64 19.33 15.79
C ARG A 53 -15.12 19.37 15.65
N ALA A 54 -14.38 18.76 16.57
CA ALA A 54 -12.92 18.70 16.47
C ALA A 54 -12.46 17.89 15.25
N ASN A 55 -13.17 16.80 14.90
CA ASN A 55 -12.92 16.04 13.68
C ASN A 55 -13.27 16.83 12.42
N GLN A 56 -14.38 17.57 12.42
CA GLN A 56 -14.77 18.43 11.30
C GLN A 56 -13.72 19.54 11.07
N ASP A 57 -13.29 20.21 12.14
CA ASP A 57 -12.25 21.24 12.07
C ASP A 57 -10.95 20.62 11.50
N ALA A 58 -10.51 19.48 12.03
CA ALA A 58 -9.29 18.82 11.58
C ALA A 58 -9.37 18.37 10.12
N GLY A 59 -10.52 17.82 9.70
CA GLY A 59 -10.76 17.40 8.32
C GLY A 59 -10.77 18.56 7.33
N ASN A 60 -11.46 19.66 7.65
CA ASN A 60 -11.52 20.85 6.80
C ASN A 60 -10.13 21.47 6.61
N ILE A 61 -9.39 21.63 7.70
CA ILE A 61 -8.03 22.18 7.65
C ILE A 61 -7.08 21.25 6.89
N ALA A 62 -7.16 19.93 7.09
CA ALA A 62 -6.36 18.98 6.34
C ALA A 62 -6.63 19.02 4.84
N SER A 63 -7.88 19.25 4.41
CA SER A 63 -8.23 19.45 3.00
C SER A 63 -7.55 20.69 2.42
N ILE A 64 -7.59 21.81 3.14
CA ILE A 64 -6.95 23.07 2.70
C ILE A 64 -5.43 22.89 2.59
N ILE A 65 -4.79 22.25 3.58
CA ILE A 65 -3.35 21.97 3.55
C ILE A 65 -3.03 21.07 2.35
N LYS A 66 -3.84 20.03 2.11
CA LYS A 66 -3.68 19.13 0.96
C LYS A 66 -3.73 19.90 -0.35
N GLU A 67 -4.73 20.75 -0.56
CA GLU A 67 -4.87 21.58 -1.75
C GLU A 67 -3.69 22.55 -1.95
N ASP A 68 -3.13 23.08 -0.86
CA ASP A 68 -1.94 23.92 -0.97
C ASP A 68 -0.67 23.12 -1.34
N VAL A 69 -0.55 21.88 -0.85
CA VAL A 69 0.65 21.02 -0.96
C VAL A 69 0.66 20.17 -2.23
N GLU A 70 -0.49 19.78 -2.78
CA GLU A 70 -0.57 19.01 -4.03
C GLU A 70 0.13 19.67 -5.24
N PRO A 71 0.02 21.00 -5.48
CA PRO A 71 0.68 21.67 -6.60
C PRO A 71 2.18 21.94 -6.38
N LEU A 72 2.85 21.13 -5.56
CA LEU A 72 4.29 21.28 -5.34
C LEU A 72 5.11 20.81 -6.54
N GLY A 73 5.92 21.73 -7.05
CA GLY A 73 6.83 21.49 -8.18
C GLY A 73 6.13 21.26 -9.52
N THR A 74 4.86 21.64 -9.66
CA THR A 74 4.09 21.43 -10.88
C THR A 74 4.58 22.29 -12.05
N LYS A 75 4.45 21.77 -13.28
CA LYS A 75 4.84 22.45 -14.53
C LYS A 75 3.69 23.31 -15.07
N SER A 76 3.98 24.41 -15.75
CA SER A 76 2.99 25.26 -16.46
C SER A 76 2.95 24.99 -17.96
N ALA A 77 1.79 25.18 -18.59
CA ALA A 77 1.72 25.26 -20.04
C ALA A 77 2.45 26.51 -20.56
N ASN A 78 3.19 26.38 -21.66
CA ASN A 78 3.94 27.49 -22.27
C ASN A 78 3.05 28.63 -22.82
N ALA A 79 1.79 28.33 -23.15
CA ALA A 79 0.81 29.28 -23.66
C ALA A 79 -0.60 28.66 -23.62
N THR A 80 -1.64 29.49 -23.71
CA THR A 80 -3.04 29.05 -23.88
C THR A 80 -3.15 28.12 -25.09
N GLY A 81 -3.56 26.86 -24.86
CA GLY A 81 -3.70 25.84 -25.92
C GLY A 81 -2.41 25.10 -26.32
N SER A 82 -1.28 25.33 -25.62
CA SER A 82 -0.04 24.58 -25.85
C SER A 82 -0.09 23.19 -25.17
N THR A 83 0.38 22.16 -25.87
CA THR A 83 0.60 20.81 -25.32
C THR A 83 1.96 20.65 -24.63
N SER A 84 2.81 21.69 -24.67
CA SER A 84 4.12 21.69 -24.03
C SER A 84 4.08 22.33 -22.65
N PHE A 85 4.53 21.57 -21.65
CA PHE A 85 4.64 21.98 -20.25
C PHE A 85 6.10 22.25 -19.88
N THR A 86 6.38 23.43 -19.35
CA THR A 86 7.70 23.81 -18.83
C THR A 86 7.66 24.02 -17.34
N PHE A 87 8.82 23.87 -16.71
CA PHE A 87 8.95 24.14 -15.30
C PHE A 87 8.90 25.66 -15.07
N SER A 88 8.03 26.08 -14.15
CA SER A 88 7.69 27.48 -13.96
C SER A 88 8.70 28.16 -13.03
N GLY A 89 9.73 28.79 -13.61
CA GLY A 89 10.66 29.67 -12.90
C GLY A 89 11.73 28.93 -12.08
N LYS A 90 12.93 29.55 -11.96
CA LYS A 90 14.01 29.00 -11.11
C LYS A 90 13.67 29.09 -9.61
N ARG A 91 12.83 30.06 -9.21
CA ARG A 91 12.57 30.38 -7.79
C ARG A 91 11.57 29.49 -7.08
N ILE A 92 10.96 28.51 -7.77
CA ILE A 92 10.10 27.50 -7.16
C ILE A 92 10.89 26.51 -6.29
N TYR A 93 12.21 26.45 -6.45
CA TYR A 93 13.11 25.76 -5.52
C TYR A 93 13.48 26.66 -4.34
N MET A 94 13.76 26.06 -3.18
CA MET A 94 14.06 26.81 -1.96
C MET A 94 15.34 27.64 -2.09
N ASP A 95 16.41 27.05 -2.64
CA ASP A 95 17.70 27.74 -2.85
C ASP A 95 18.39 27.28 -4.16
N PRO A 96 17.90 27.74 -5.32
CA PRO A 96 18.42 27.34 -6.62
C PRO A 96 19.75 28.01 -6.99
N ASP A 97 20.17 29.07 -6.28
CA ASP A 97 21.30 29.92 -6.67
C ASP A 97 22.50 29.81 -5.71
N ASN A 98 22.48 28.81 -4.81
CA ASN A 98 23.60 28.54 -3.91
C ASN A 98 24.89 28.27 -4.71
N ALA A 99 25.95 29.04 -4.42
CA ALA A 99 27.25 28.90 -5.07
C ALA A 99 27.97 27.60 -4.70
N ASP A 100 27.63 27.02 -3.54
CA ASP A 100 28.08 25.71 -3.12
C ASP A 100 27.12 24.66 -3.68
N GLY A 101 27.52 24.00 -4.77
CA GLY A 101 26.70 23.00 -5.45
C GLY A 101 26.27 21.83 -4.56
N ASP A 102 26.98 21.60 -3.45
CA ASP A 102 26.62 20.57 -2.48
C ASP A 102 25.50 20.99 -1.53
N LYS A 103 25.24 22.30 -1.41
CA LYS A 103 24.21 22.90 -0.55
C LYS A 103 23.03 23.49 -1.33
N ARG A 104 23.02 23.34 -2.65
CA ARG A 104 21.93 23.80 -3.52
C ARG A 104 20.64 23.03 -3.23
N ASP A 105 19.62 23.70 -2.67
CA ASP A 105 18.33 23.09 -2.37
C ASP A 105 17.40 23.17 -3.58
N SER A 106 17.35 22.06 -4.32
CA SER A 106 16.48 21.88 -5.48
C SER A 106 15.11 21.28 -5.11
N SER A 107 14.69 21.35 -3.86
CA SER A 107 13.32 20.99 -3.45
C SER A 107 12.42 22.22 -3.39
N SER A 108 11.10 22.01 -3.45
CA SER A 108 10.10 23.08 -3.35
C SER A 108 9.52 23.24 -1.94
N PHE A 109 10.11 22.60 -0.93
CA PHE A 109 9.61 22.61 0.44
C PHE A 109 10.73 22.61 1.49
N ARG A 110 10.37 23.02 2.71
CA ARG A 110 11.19 22.95 3.92
C ARG A 110 10.26 22.60 5.09
N ILE A 111 10.63 21.59 5.85
CA ILE A 111 9.97 21.26 7.12
C ILE A 111 10.99 21.54 8.22
N GLU A 112 10.57 22.33 9.20
CA GLU A 112 11.31 22.63 10.42
C GLU A 112 10.54 22.15 11.65
N SER A 113 11.21 22.01 12.79
CA SER A 113 10.61 21.73 14.09
C SER A 113 10.61 22.98 14.97
N SER A 114 9.45 23.32 15.54
CA SER A 114 9.27 24.44 16.46
C SER A 114 8.31 24.06 17.58
N GLY A 115 8.81 24.05 18.82
CA GLY A 115 7.98 23.80 20.01
C GLY A 115 7.28 22.44 20.01
N GLY A 116 7.83 21.42 19.35
CA GLY A 116 7.22 20.08 19.23
C GLY A 116 6.19 19.94 18.11
N ASN A 117 5.96 20.98 17.32
CA ASN A 117 5.19 20.96 16.07
C ASN A 117 6.10 21.21 14.87
N SER A 118 5.66 20.82 13.69
CA SER A 118 6.31 21.15 12.43
C SER A 118 6.01 22.59 11.98
N VAL A 119 6.93 23.16 11.22
CA VAL A 119 6.73 24.38 10.42
C VAL A 119 6.97 23.96 8.98
N LEU A 120 5.91 23.98 8.17
CA LEU A 120 5.96 23.59 6.77
C LEU A 120 5.97 24.85 5.91
N THR A 121 7.08 25.09 5.21
CA THR A 121 7.20 26.16 4.20
C THR A 121 7.37 25.54 2.83
N PHE A 122 6.64 25.99 1.84
CA PHE A 122 6.79 25.47 0.49
C PHE A 122 6.40 26.49 -0.56
N LYS A 123 6.81 26.22 -1.80
CA LYS A 123 6.54 27.06 -2.95
C LYS A 123 5.68 26.32 -3.94
N ARG A 124 4.54 26.91 -4.32
CA ARG A 124 3.64 26.38 -5.33
C ARG A 124 3.52 27.34 -6.51
N THR A 125 3.18 26.79 -7.66
CA THR A 125 2.87 27.60 -8.84
C THR A 125 1.38 27.91 -8.87
N ARG A 126 1.04 29.16 -9.16
CA ARG A 126 -0.32 29.62 -9.43
C ARG A 126 -0.57 29.61 -10.93
N TYR A 127 -1.73 29.09 -11.31
CA TYR A 127 -2.17 28.99 -12.70
C TYR A 127 -3.46 29.76 -12.91
N ASN A 128 -3.64 30.25 -14.13
CA ASN A 128 -4.96 30.69 -14.59
C ASN A 128 -5.83 29.44 -14.79
N GLU A 129 -6.96 29.35 -14.08
CA GLU A 129 -7.82 28.17 -14.07
C GLU A 129 -8.40 27.85 -15.46
N GLU A 130 -8.67 28.86 -16.28
CA GLU A 130 -9.28 28.68 -17.61
C GLU A 130 -8.26 28.24 -18.67
N THR A 131 -7.01 28.68 -18.56
CA THR A 131 -5.99 28.52 -19.61
C THR A 131 -4.84 27.58 -19.22
N GLY A 132 -4.68 27.27 -17.93
CA GLY A 132 -3.53 26.53 -17.40
C GLY A 132 -2.19 27.29 -17.50
N ALA A 133 -2.24 28.57 -17.86
CA ALA A 133 -1.06 29.41 -18.03
C ALA A 133 -0.47 29.79 -16.66
N TYR A 134 0.85 29.94 -16.62
CA TYR A 134 1.58 30.42 -15.45
C TYR A 134 1.14 31.84 -15.05
N GLN A 135 0.84 32.05 -13.78
CA GLN A 135 0.53 33.38 -13.23
C GLN A 135 1.55 33.86 -12.20
N ALA A 136 1.93 33.03 -11.23
CA ALA A 136 2.87 33.42 -10.21
C ALA A 136 3.48 32.23 -9.45
N ILE A 137 4.50 32.49 -8.63
CA ILE A 137 4.97 31.55 -7.58
C ILE A 137 4.59 32.12 -6.21
N ASP A 138 3.87 31.31 -5.43
CA ASP A 138 3.48 31.62 -4.06
C ASP A 138 4.34 30.80 -3.08
N SER A 139 4.83 31.43 -2.04
CA SER A 139 5.44 30.78 -0.88
C SER A 139 4.46 30.76 0.27
N ILE A 140 4.06 29.58 0.68
CA ILE A 140 3.10 29.33 1.75
C ILE A 140 3.83 28.76 2.95
N ARG A 141 3.46 29.22 4.14
CA ARG A 141 4.00 28.75 5.41
C ARG A 141 2.87 28.40 6.37
N TRP A 142 2.91 27.19 6.89
CA TRP A 142 2.03 26.65 7.91
C TRP A 142 2.80 26.43 9.20
N TYR A 143 2.29 26.95 10.31
CA TYR A 143 2.95 26.84 11.62
C TYR A 143 1.96 27.01 12.76
N VAL A 144 2.34 26.52 13.95
CA VAL A 144 1.55 26.68 15.18
C VAL A 144 2.20 27.73 16.07
N GLU A 145 1.41 28.71 16.51
CA GLU A 145 1.80 29.74 17.48
C GLU A 145 0.68 29.86 18.52
N ASP A 146 1.01 29.81 19.80
CA ASP A 146 0.03 29.86 20.90
C ASP A 146 -1.13 28.85 20.77
N ARG A 147 -0.83 27.64 20.27
CA ARG A 147 -1.79 26.55 19.94
C ARG A 147 -2.79 26.92 18.84
N ILE A 148 -2.54 27.95 18.07
CA ILE A 148 -3.32 28.34 16.89
C ILE A 148 -2.52 27.97 15.65
N LEU A 149 -3.11 27.19 14.76
CA LEU A 149 -2.51 26.92 13.45
C LEU A 149 -2.75 28.14 12.55
N LYS A 150 -1.66 28.69 12.03
CA LYS A 150 -1.65 29.86 11.17
C LYS A 150 -1.13 29.49 9.78
N ARG A 151 -1.66 30.16 8.77
CA ARG A 151 -1.25 30.08 7.37
C ARG A 151 -0.81 31.46 6.90
N SER A 152 0.39 31.59 6.36
CA SER A 152 0.83 32.82 5.70
C SER A 152 1.23 32.55 4.25
N CYS A 153 1.01 33.52 3.37
CA CYS A 153 1.29 33.38 1.94
C CYS A 153 1.90 34.66 1.37
N ILE A 154 2.98 34.51 0.58
CA ILE A 154 3.63 35.61 -0.16
C ILE A 154 3.81 35.19 -1.62
N THR A 155 3.40 36.05 -2.55
CA THR A 155 3.70 35.90 -3.98
C THR A 155 5.09 36.46 -4.29
N ILE A 156 6.02 35.58 -4.69
CA ILE A 156 7.45 35.88 -4.89
C ILE A 156 7.78 36.30 -6.33
N GLU A 157 7.13 35.68 -7.31
CA GLU A 157 7.45 35.87 -8.73
C GLU A 157 6.15 36.00 -9.55
N PRO A 158 5.50 37.17 -9.55
CA PRO A 158 4.32 37.39 -10.39
C PRO A 158 4.72 37.48 -11.87
N ALA A 159 3.90 36.89 -12.75
CA ALA A 159 4.02 37.08 -14.19
C ALA A 159 3.76 38.55 -14.55
N SER A 160 4.31 38.99 -15.69
CA SER A 160 4.10 40.36 -16.17
C SER A 160 2.60 40.64 -16.35
N GLY A 161 2.12 41.72 -15.74
CA GLY A 161 0.71 42.12 -15.77
C GLY A 161 -0.20 41.37 -14.80
N PHE A 162 0.30 40.42 -14.01
CA PHE A 162 -0.46 39.79 -12.94
C PHE A 162 -0.56 40.72 -11.72
N ALA A 163 -1.79 40.94 -11.26
CA ALA A 163 -2.09 41.58 -9.99
C ALA A 163 -2.87 40.59 -9.12
N LEU A 164 -2.54 40.53 -7.83
CA LEU A 164 -3.30 39.76 -6.86
C LEU A 164 -4.71 40.37 -6.73
N PRO A 165 -5.77 39.54 -6.72
CA PRO A 165 -7.10 39.98 -6.33
C PRO A 165 -7.09 40.61 -4.94
N ASP A 166 -7.96 41.59 -4.70
CA ASP A 166 -8.05 42.29 -3.41
C ASP A 166 -8.46 41.37 -2.24
N ASP A 167 -9.10 40.24 -2.56
CA ASP A 167 -9.57 39.22 -1.62
C ASP A 167 -8.61 38.01 -1.49
N ASP A 168 -7.42 38.07 -2.11
CA ASP A 168 -6.49 36.96 -2.08
C ASP A 168 -5.82 36.83 -0.69
N PRO A 169 -5.69 35.59 -0.15
CA PRO A 169 -4.99 35.37 1.12
C PRO A 169 -3.47 35.55 1.03
N CYS A 170 -2.91 35.78 -0.16
CA CYS A 170 -1.49 36.02 -0.38
C CYS A 170 -1.17 37.51 -0.54
N VAL A 171 -0.01 37.95 -0.05
CA VAL A 171 0.50 39.31 -0.25
C VAL A 171 1.60 39.36 -1.30
N THR A 172 1.81 40.50 -1.94
CA THR A 172 2.94 40.72 -2.85
C THR A 172 4.28 40.75 -2.11
N SER A 173 5.33 40.23 -2.76
CA SER A 173 6.72 40.33 -2.29
C SER A 173 7.11 41.76 -1.94
N GLY A 174 7.50 41.99 -0.68
CA GLY A 174 7.85 43.32 -0.14
C GLY A 174 6.95 43.77 1.01
N ASN A 175 5.81 43.11 1.19
CA ASN A 175 4.93 43.29 2.34
C ASN A 175 5.10 42.15 3.35
N GLU A 176 4.94 42.43 4.65
CA GLU A 176 4.86 41.37 5.66
C GLU A 176 3.54 40.61 5.50
N PRO A 177 3.56 39.27 5.35
CA PRO A 177 2.34 38.51 5.26
C PRO A 177 1.63 38.50 6.61
N ASN A 178 0.40 39.02 6.66
CA ASN A 178 -0.46 38.86 7.82
C ASN A 178 -0.89 37.39 7.92
N PRO A 179 -0.50 36.64 8.95
CA PRO A 179 -0.88 35.23 9.07
C PRO A 179 -2.38 35.11 9.32
N VAL A 180 -3.04 34.26 8.55
CA VAL A 180 -4.45 33.90 8.75
C VAL A 180 -4.55 32.83 9.81
N GLU A 181 -5.34 33.06 10.85
CA GLU A 181 -5.65 32.06 11.87
C GLU A 181 -6.64 31.04 11.30
N MET A 182 -6.19 29.79 11.17
CA MET A 182 -6.97 28.74 10.52
C MET A 182 -7.81 27.97 11.54
N VAL A 183 -7.19 27.56 12.67
CA VAL A 183 -7.90 26.85 13.73
C VAL A 183 -7.19 26.96 15.08
N PRO A 184 -7.93 27.19 16.18
CA PRO A 184 -7.36 27.22 17.53
C PRO A 184 -7.24 25.81 18.15
N ASN A 185 -6.54 25.72 19.29
CA ASN A 185 -6.38 24.53 20.14
C ASN A 185 -5.74 23.31 19.46
N VAL A 186 -4.77 23.56 18.58
CA VAL A 186 -3.94 22.52 17.99
C VAL A 186 -3.01 21.94 19.04
N SER A 187 -3.14 20.63 19.27
CA SER A 187 -2.28 19.89 20.20
C SER A 187 -1.09 19.24 19.50
N ALA A 188 -1.23 18.92 18.21
CA ALA A 188 -0.13 18.43 17.38
C ALA A 188 -0.34 18.84 15.92
N PHE A 189 0.72 19.33 15.29
CA PHE A 189 0.82 19.52 13.85
C PHE A 189 2.18 19.00 13.41
N ASN A 190 2.21 17.81 12.82
CA ASN A 190 3.45 17.15 12.42
C ASN A 190 3.41 16.83 10.92
N VAL A 191 4.50 17.16 10.23
CA VAL A 191 4.68 16.87 8.81
C VAL A 191 5.93 16.03 8.64
N GLU A 192 5.78 14.87 8.01
CA GLU A 192 6.87 13.94 7.77
C GLU A 192 7.07 13.74 6.27
N ALA A 193 8.28 13.98 5.78
CA ALA A 193 8.63 13.76 4.38
C ALA A 193 8.92 12.27 4.12
N ALA A 194 8.49 11.78 2.95
CA ALA A 194 8.80 10.43 2.50
C ALA A 194 9.34 10.35 1.09
N GLN A 195 10.28 9.43 0.94
CA GLN A 195 10.79 9.00 -0.35
C GLN A 195 9.94 7.84 -0.88
N PRO A 196 9.86 7.64 -2.21
CA PRO A 196 9.30 6.42 -2.77
C PRO A 196 9.98 5.18 -2.20
N GLY A 197 9.21 4.13 -1.93
CA GLY A 197 9.76 2.84 -1.47
C GLY A 197 10.67 2.15 -2.50
N ALA A 198 10.55 2.55 -3.78
CA ALA A 198 11.43 2.16 -4.88
C ALA A 198 12.04 3.42 -5.50
N LEU A 199 13.37 3.56 -5.42
CA LEU A 199 14.12 4.72 -5.92
C LEU A 199 14.34 4.69 -7.44
N GLU A 200 14.00 3.57 -8.09
CA GLU A 200 14.12 3.35 -9.53
C GLU A 200 12.76 2.86 -10.09
N GLY A 201 12.48 3.12 -11.37
CA GLY A 201 11.32 2.55 -12.06
C GLY A 201 11.32 1.02 -11.97
N ALA A 202 10.23 0.34 -12.37
CA ALA A 202 10.09 -1.10 -12.15
C ALA A 202 11.36 -1.89 -12.55
N THR A 203 12.13 -2.35 -11.56
CA THR A 203 13.44 -2.99 -11.79
C THR A 203 13.22 -4.45 -12.10
N GLN A 204 13.67 -4.92 -13.25
CA GLN A 204 13.63 -6.34 -13.58
C GLN A 204 14.66 -7.11 -12.73
N ILE A 205 14.16 -8.09 -11.97
CA ILE A 205 14.95 -8.99 -11.11
C ILE A 205 15.32 -10.24 -11.90
N PHE A 206 14.36 -10.75 -12.68
CA PHE A 206 14.54 -11.95 -13.50
C PHE A 206 13.77 -11.83 -14.82
N PRO A 207 14.29 -12.33 -15.95
CA PRO A 207 15.70 -12.67 -16.20
C PRO A 207 16.62 -11.50 -15.89
N ALA A 208 17.94 -11.70 -15.89
CA ALA A 208 18.89 -10.61 -15.64
C ALA A 208 18.55 -9.35 -16.47
N SER A 209 18.72 -8.17 -15.89
CA SER A 209 18.31 -6.90 -16.51
C SER A 209 18.82 -6.77 -17.95
N GLY A 210 17.91 -6.45 -18.88
CA GLY A 210 18.20 -6.37 -20.32
C GLY A 210 18.06 -7.70 -21.09
N SER A 211 17.80 -8.82 -20.41
CA SER A 211 17.49 -10.12 -21.03
C SER A 211 15.98 -10.43 -20.98
N SER A 212 15.51 -11.15 -21.99
CA SER A 212 14.19 -11.81 -22.02
C SER A 212 14.31 -13.34 -22.06
N GLN A 213 15.53 -13.86 -22.17
CA GLN A 213 15.78 -15.29 -22.28
C GLN A 213 15.93 -15.92 -20.91
N TYR A 214 15.36 -17.10 -20.76
CA TYR A 214 15.45 -17.92 -19.56
C TYR A 214 15.41 -19.39 -19.93
N MET A 215 15.70 -20.22 -18.94
CA MET A 215 15.57 -21.67 -19.01
C MET A 215 14.68 -22.16 -17.87
N LEU A 216 13.90 -23.21 -18.11
CA LEU A 216 13.22 -23.94 -17.05
C LEU A 216 13.94 -25.27 -16.86
N PHE A 217 14.66 -25.41 -15.75
CA PHE A 217 15.44 -26.60 -15.45
C PHE A 217 14.64 -27.53 -14.53
N PRO A 218 14.36 -28.80 -14.91
CA PRO A 218 13.55 -29.68 -14.10
C PRO A 218 14.26 -30.06 -12.80
N ARG A 219 13.50 -30.03 -11.70
CA ARG A 219 13.93 -30.50 -10.39
C ARG A 219 13.76 -32.01 -10.30
N LEU A 220 14.85 -32.67 -9.95
CA LEU A 220 14.90 -34.09 -9.61
C LEU A 220 15.29 -34.24 -8.15
N ASP A 221 14.43 -34.86 -7.34
CA ASP A 221 14.67 -35.04 -5.91
C ASP A 221 13.90 -36.26 -5.38
N ALA A 222 14.62 -37.19 -4.76
CA ALA A 222 14.08 -38.45 -4.25
C ALA A 222 13.21 -38.26 -3.00
N SER A 223 13.46 -37.19 -2.24
CA SER A 223 12.69 -36.81 -1.05
C SER A 223 12.17 -35.38 -1.24
N GLY A 224 11.02 -35.24 -1.88
CA GLY A 224 10.43 -33.93 -2.07
C GLY A 224 9.74 -33.38 -0.82
N GLU A 225 9.17 -32.20 -0.99
CA GLU A 225 8.39 -31.51 0.01
C GLU A 225 7.06 -32.26 0.22
N TYR A 226 6.66 -32.50 1.46
CA TYR A 226 5.48 -33.32 1.83
C TYR A 226 5.55 -34.80 1.38
N ASP A 227 6.73 -35.43 1.44
CA ASP A 227 6.94 -36.86 1.12
C ASP A 227 6.56 -37.27 -0.31
N ARG A 228 6.45 -36.30 -1.23
CA ARG A 228 6.19 -36.55 -2.65
C ARG A 228 7.50 -36.58 -3.42
N THR A 229 7.68 -37.54 -4.30
CA THR A 229 8.90 -37.58 -5.15
C THR A 229 8.76 -36.62 -6.32
N PHE A 230 9.81 -35.83 -6.57
CA PHE A 230 9.89 -34.97 -7.76
C PHE A 230 10.45 -35.76 -8.93
N VAL A 231 9.73 -35.73 -10.06
CA VAL A 231 10.09 -36.49 -11.27
C VAL A 231 10.31 -35.57 -12.47
N SER A 232 11.18 -36.01 -13.37
CA SER A 232 11.53 -35.23 -14.55
C SER A 232 10.36 -35.09 -15.52
N PHE A 233 10.48 -34.11 -16.39
CA PHE A 233 9.63 -33.86 -17.53
C PHE A 233 10.44 -33.07 -18.56
N ASN A 234 9.91 -32.93 -19.77
CA ASN A 234 10.63 -32.34 -20.87
C ASN A 234 10.46 -30.83 -20.89
N THR A 235 11.56 -30.12 -21.14
CA THR A 235 11.60 -28.67 -21.32
C THR A 235 12.33 -28.36 -22.62
N ALA A 236 11.71 -27.60 -23.53
CA ALA A 236 12.30 -27.21 -24.81
C ALA A 236 12.01 -25.75 -25.14
N ASN A 237 12.94 -25.06 -25.79
CA ASN A 237 12.75 -23.68 -26.25
C ASN A 237 11.90 -23.60 -27.53
N GLU A 238 11.75 -22.40 -28.09
CA GLU A 238 11.04 -22.15 -29.35
C GLU A 238 11.61 -22.88 -30.58
N THR A 239 12.89 -23.28 -30.57
CA THR A 239 13.53 -24.07 -31.64
C THR A 239 13.47 -25.59 -31.38
N ASN A 240 12.76 -26.01 -30.34
CA ASN A 240 12.62 -27.40 -29.90
C ASN A 240 13.95 -28.03 -29.41
N GLU A 241 14.89 -27.20 -28.95
CA GLU A 241 16.12 -27.65 -28.30
C GLU A 241 15.85 -27.92 -26.82
N ALA A 242 16.20 -29.13 -26.37
CA ALA A 242 16.00 -29.54 -24.99
C ALA A 242 16.96 -28.80 -24.05
N PHE A 243 16.44 -28.36 -22.90
CA PHE A 243 17.21 -27.64 -21.87
C PHE A 243 17.95 -26.40 -22.40
N ALA A 244 17.48 -25.79 -23.48
CA ALA A 244 18.08 -24.59 -24.04
C ALA A 244 17.37 -23.32 -23.56
N ALA A 245 18.08 -22.20 -23.56
CA ALA A 245 17.50 -20.89 -23.29
C ALA A 245 16.57 -20.45 -24.42
N GLY A 246 15.53 -19.73 -24.06
CA GLY A 246 14.54 -19.23 -24.98
C GLY A 246 13.74 -18.08 -24.40
N THR A 247 13.00 -17.41 -25.28
CA THR A 247 11.96 -16.44 -24.86
C THR A 247 10.63 -17.14 -24.58
N ALA A 248 10.49 -18.37 -25.07
CA ALA A 248 9.34 -19.24 -24.86
C ALA A 248 9.81 -20.66 -24.51
N ILE A 249 9.42 -21.18 -23.35
CA ILE A 249 9.76 -22.54 -22.93
C ILE A 249 8.51 -23.40 -22.91
N THR A 250 8.53 -24.49 -23.68
CA THR A 250 7.47 -25.50 -23.75
C THR A 250 7.79 -26.67 -22.83
N LEU A 251 6.82 -27.01 -22.00
CA LEU A 251 6.85 -28.07 -21.01
C LEU A 251 5.94 -29.21 -21.45
N SER A 252 6.43 -30.44 -21.37
CA SER A 252 5.70 -31.64 -21.79
C SER A 252 6.16 -32.90 -21.05
N GLY A 253 5.45 -34.02 -21.24
CA GLY A 253 5.83 -35.29 -20.62
C GLY A 253 5.63 -35.30 -19.10
N PHE A 254 4.57 -34.66 -18.62
CA PHE A 254 4.25 -34.61 -17.20
C PHE A 254 3.83 -35.98 -16.67
N PHE A 255 4.06 -36.21 -15.38
CA PHE A 255 3.61 -37.39 -14.69
C PHE A 255 2.10 -37.29 -14.41
N SER A 256 1.38 -38.38 -14.67
CA SER A 256 -0.03 -38.50 -14.32
C SER A 256 -0.19 -39.23 -13.00
N ASN A 257 -0.79 -38.56 -12.00
CA ASN A 257 -1.23 -39.22 -10.77
C ASN A 257 -2.57 -39.96 -10.95
N TYR A 258 -3.13 -39.97 -12.16
CA TYR A 258 -4.32 -40.74 -12.51
C TYR A 258 -3.94 -42.18 -12.88
N LYS A 259 -4.50 -43.15 -12.15
CA LYS A 259 -4.47 -44.56 -12.50
C LYS A 259 -5.57 -44.82 -13.50
N ASN A 260 -5.19 -45.13 -14.74
CA ASN A 260 -6.16 -45.52 -15.77
C ASN A 260 -6.78 -46.89 -15.40
N GLN A 261 -7.87 -46.87 -14.64
CA GLN A 261 -8.66 -48.06 -14.30
C GLN A 261 -10.06 -47.90 -14.87
N GLU A 262 -10.39 -48.75 -15.84
CA GLU A 262 -11.65 -48.71 -16.60
C GLU A 262 -12.89 -48.96 -15.72
N ASP A 263 -12.73 -49.60 -14.55
CA ASP A 263 -13.86 -50.12 -13.77
C ASP A 263 -14.03 -49.54 -12.35
N ASN A 264 -13.18 -48.62 -11.88
CA ASN A 264 -13.33 -48.04 -10.53
C ASN A 264 -12.83 -46.59 -10.40
N LEU A 265 -13.75 -45.64 -10.59
CA LEU A 265 -13.49 -44.21 -10.44
C LEU A 265 -13.09 -43.80 -9.01
N GLU A 266 -13.44 -44.58 -7.98
CA GLU A 266 -13.12 -44.27 -6.58
C GLU A 266 -11.64 -44.49 -6.23
N ASN A 267 -10.92 -45.30 -7.02
CA ASN A 267 -9.48 -45.60 -6.85
C ASN A 267 -8.63 -45.12 -8.04
N ALA A 268 -9.14 -44.18 -8.83
CA ALA A 268 -8.51 -43.72 -10.05
C ALA A 268 -7.28 -42.80 -9.83
N ILE A 269 -6.81 -42.64 -8.59
CA ILE A 269 -5.66 -41.81 -8.21
C ILE A 269 -4.62 -42.67 -7.45
N TYR A 270 -3.33 -42.39 -7.64
CA TYR A 270 -2.28 -43.01 -6.83
C TYR A 270 -2.43 -42.70 -5.33
N ALA A 271 -2.07 -43.67 -4.49
CA ALA A 271 -2.04 -43.45 -3.05
C ALA A 271 -1.05 -42.32 -2.74
N GLU A 272 -1.28 -41.56 -1.65
CA GLU A 272 -0.56 -40.31 -1.39
C GLU A 272 0.98 -40.43 -1.47
N GLY A 273 1.57 -41.49 -0.93
CA GLY A 273 3.03 -41.73 -1.01
C GLY A 273 3.57 -42.14 -2.40
N ASP A 274 2.68 -42.55 -3.30
CA ASP A 274 3.02 -42.88 -4.70
C ASP A 274 2.78 -41.70 -5.65
N GLN A 275 2.15 -40.63 -5.16
CA GLN A 275 1.95 -39.43 -5.96
C GLN A 275 3.30 -38.76 -6.25
N ARG A 276 3.39 -38.17 -7.44
CA ARG A 276 4.59 -37.49 -7.94
C ARG A 276 4.25 -36.08 -8.38
N VAL A 277 5.27 -35.23 -8.37
CA VAL A 277 5.17 -33.82 -8.75
C VAL A 277 6.24 -33.52 -9.79
N ASN A 278 5.88 -32.76 -10.81
CA ASN A 278 6.85 -32.16 -11.72
C ASN A 278 7.11 -30.72 -11.25
N GLN A 279 8.37 -30.33 -11.14
CA GLN A 279 8.74 -28.95 -10.82
C GLN A 279 9.91 -28.53 -11.69
N ALA A 280 9.87 -27.33 -12.26
CA ALA A 280 11.04 -26.72 -12.90
C ALA A 280 11.38 -25.39 -12.26
N ILE A 281 12.68 -25.11 -12.19
CA ILE A 281 13.22 -23.86 -11.65
C ILE A 281 13.60 -22.95 -12.82
N ALA A 282 13.19 -21.70 -12.75
CA ALA A 282 13.61 -20.69 -13.72
C ALA A 282 15.03 -20.23 -13.42
N ILE A 283 15.91 -20.34 -14.42
CA ILE A 283 17.30 -19.93 -14.34
C ILE A 283 17.65 -19.05 -15.55
N ASN A 284 18.66 -18.19 -15.39
CA ASN A 284 19.24 -17.44 -16.48
C ASN A 284 19.91 -18.41 -17.49
N PRO A 285 20.08 -17.99 -18.76
CA PRO A 285 20.78 -18.79 -19.75
C PRO A 285 22.15 -19.27 -19.24
N SER A 286 22.40 -20.57 -19.35
CA SER A 286 23.67 -21.20 -18.96
C SER A 286 24.01 -22.33 -19.91
N ASP A 287 25.28 -22.45 -20.27
CA ASP A 287 25.80 -23.52 -21.11
C ASP A 287 26.10 -24.81 -20.29
N TYR A 288 25.97 -24.75 -18.96
CA TYR A 288 26.35 -25.83 -18.04
C TYR A 288 25.14 -26.45 -17.34
N LEU A 289 24.79 -27.70 -17.69
CA LEU A 289 23.56 -28.38 -17.22
C LEU A 289 23.82 -29.67 -16.44
N ASP A 290 25.08 -30.07 -16.25
CA ASP A 290 25.45 -31.33 -15.56
C ASP A 290 25.39 -31.26 -14.02
N ALA A 291 24.90 -30.15 -13.46
CA ALA A 291 24.78 -29.96 -12.01
C ALA A 291 23.36 -30.25 -11.50
N ASP A 292 23.25 -30.56 -10.20
CA ASP A 292 21.96 -30.69 -9.54
C ASP A 292 21.16 -29.37 -9.57
N TRP A 293 19.84 -29.48 -9.40
CA TRP A 293 18.94 -28.33 -9.48
C TRP A 293 19.24 -27.24 -8.44
N LYS A 294 19.79 -27.60 -7.26
CA LYS A 294 20.13 -26.63 -6.19
C LYS A 294 21.32 -25.78 -6.61
N THR A 295 22.32 -26.41 -7.22
CA THR A 295 23.47 -25.73 -7.80
C THR A 295 23.02 -24.80 -8.94
N GLN A 296 22.19 -25.30 -9.86
CA GLN A 296 21.62 -24.48 -10.95
C GLN A 296 20.83 -23.28 -10.42
N CYS A 297 20.01 -23.49 -9.39
CA CYS A 297 19.29 -22.42 -8.71
C CYS A 297 20.27 -21.42 -8.08
N ALA A 298 21.24 -21.89 -7.30
CA ALA A 298 22.21 -21.04 -6.59
C ALA A 298 23.06 -20.17 -7.53
N GLU A 299 23.48 -20.71 -8.66
CA GLU A 299 24.39 -20.03 -9.60
C GLU A 299 23.67 -19.18 -10.63
N HIS A 300 22.49 -19.62 -11.09
CA HIS A 300 21.82 -19.02 -12.25
C HIS A 300 20.39 -18.54 -11.99
N GLY A 301 19.75 -18.91 -10.87
CA GLY A 301 18.34 -18.62 -10.59
C GLY A 301 18.08 -17.77 -9.34
N VAL A 302 19.10 -17.40 -8.56
CA VAL A 302 18.92 -16.72 -7.28
C VAL A 302 18.29 -15.34 -7.44
N MET A 303 17.24 -15.11 -6.67
CA MET A 303 16.57 -13.84 -6.47
C MET A 303 16.58 -13.48 -4.98
N ASN A 304 16.63 -12.18 -4.71
CA ASN A 304 16.57 -11.62 -3.36
C ASN A 304 15.48 -10.56 -3.31
N PHE A 305 14.68 -10.60 -2.25
CA PHE A 305 13.57 -9.70 -2.02
C PHE A 305 13.78 -8.92 -0.71
N GLY A 306 13.55 -7.61 -0.78
CA GLY A 306 13.58 -6.71 0.35
C GLY A 306 12.26 -6.69 1.12
N PRO A 307 12.29 -6.29 2.40
CA PRO A 307 11.10 -6.14 3.22
C PRO A 307 10.20 -5.01 2.69
N ASP A 308 8.89 -5.17 2.94
CA ASP A 308 7.80 -4.24 2.62
C ASP A 308 7.80 -3.73 1.17
N THR A 309 8.34 -4.54 0.27
CA THR A 309 8.48 -4.20 -1.14
C THR A 309 7.53 -5.06 -1.96
N VAL A 310 6.84 -4.44 -2.92
CA VAL A 310 5.95 -5.17 -3.83
C VAL A 310 6.73 -5.61 -5.06
N TYR A 311 6.54 -6.88 -5.40
CA TYR A 311 7.10 -7.52 -6.56
C TYR A 311 5.97 -8.08 -7.44
N GLU A 312 6.28 -8.29 -8.71
CA GLU A 312 5.36 -8.82 -9.70
C GLU A 312 6.03 -9.96 -10.47
N ILE A 313 5.38 -11.12 -10.50
CA ILE A 313 5.66 -12.19 -11.46
C ILE A 313 4.74 -11.95 -12.65
N SER A 314 5.27 -11.93 -13.86
CA SER A 314 4.48 -11.87 -15.07
C SER A 314 5.00 -12.82 -16.13
N PHE A 315 4.11 -13.53 -16.81
CA PHE A 315 4.43 -14.40 -17.95
C PHE A 315 3.17 -14.62 -18.77
N GLU A 316 3.28 -15.14 -19.98
CA GLU A 316 2.12 -15.56 -20.77
C GLU A 316 2.05 -17.08 -20.86
N VAL A 317 0.83 -17.60 -20.84
CA VAL A 317 0.56 -19.00 -21.18
C VAL A 317 -0.16 -18.99 -22.52
N THR A 318 0.47 -19.58 -23.55
CA THR A 318 -0.14 -19.60 -24.88
C THR A 318 -1.26 -20.61 -24.97
N SER A 319 -2.30 -20.31 -25.74
CA SER A 319 -3.22 -21.34 -26.19
C SER A 319 -2.49 -22.28 -27.13
N GLN A 320 -2.50 -23.56 -26.79
CA GLN A 320 -2.18 -24.59 -27.76
C GLN A 320 -3.36 -24.75 -28.71
N ALA A 321 -3.14 -25.35 -29.89
CA ALA A 321 -4.20 -25.60 -30.88
C ALA A 321 -5.40 -26.36 -30.25
N ASP A 322 -6.57 -26.31 -30.90
CA ASP A 322 -7.87 -26.89 -30.47
C ASP A 322 -7.90 -28.41 -30.16
N LYS A 323 -6.74 -29.07 -30.06
CA LYS A 323 -6.57 -30.51 -29.79
C LYS A 323 -5.51 -30.83 -28.76
N ASP A 324 -4.83 -29.84 -28.17
CA ASP A 324 -3.86 -30.11 -27.12
C ASP A 324 -4.56 -30.57 -25.84
N ARG A 325 -3.98 -31.56 -25.15
CA ARG A 325 -4.65 -32.15 -23.99
C ARG A 325 -4.61 -31.27 -22.74
N SER A 326 -3.81 -30.20 -22.71
CA SER A 326 -3.79 -29.23 -21.60
C SER A 326 -5.12 -28.49 -21.41
N ILE A 327 -5.95 -28.40 -22.46
CA ILE A 327 -7.31 -27.81 -22.36
C ILE A 327 -8.23 -28.62 -21.45
N ASN A 328 -7.89 -29.88 -21.15
CA ASN A 328 -8.65 -30.75 -20.25
C ASN A 328 -8.26 -30.56 -18.78
N PHE A 329 -7.51 -29.51 -18.45
CA PHE A 329 -7.18 -29.16 -17.08
C PHE A 329 -8.45 -28.98 -16.25
N VAL A 330 -8.50 -29.63 -15.08
CA VAL A 330 -9.64 -29.55 -14.17
C VAL A 330 -9.24 -28.80 -12.90
N PRO A 331 -9.70 -27.54 -12.70
CA PRO A 331 -9.47 -26.80 -11.47
C PRO A 331 -9.91 -27.58 -10.23
N ASN A 332 -9.19 -27.40 -9.12
CA ASN A 332 -9.35 -28.14 -7.86
C ASN A 332 -9.03 -29.65 -7.89
N LYS A 333 -8.76 -30.23 -9.06
CA LYS A 333 -8.18 -31.58 -9.16
C LYS A 333 -6.72 -31.51 -9.59
N ASP A 334 -6.47 -30.80 -10.68
CA ASP A 334 -5.15 -30.57 -11.22
C ASP A 334 -4.50 -29.34 -10.58
N HIS A 335 -3.18 -29.38 -10.46
CA HIS A 335 -2.39 -28.35 -9.81
C HIS A 335 -1.37 -27.76 -10.77
N MET A 336 -1.44 -26.44 -10.94
CA MET A 336 -0.46 -25.64 -11.66
C MET A 336 -0.19 -24.37 -10.85
N SER A 337 1.06 -24.19 -10.45
CA SER A 337 1.46 -23.05 -9.65
C SER A 337 2.82 -22.52 -10.03
N VAL A 338 3.04 -21.25 -9.70
CA VAL A 338 4.35 -20.59 -9.75
C VAL A 338 4.64 -19.99 -8.38
N GLY A 339 5.84 -20.15 -7.88
CA GLY A 339 6.24 -19.56 -6.61
C GLY A 339 7.73 -19.63 -6.40
N PHE A 340 8.17 -19.50 -5.15
CA PHE A 340 9.60 -19.43 -4.83
C PHE A 340 10.03 -20.60 -3.97
N ARG A 341 11.22 -21.14 -4.27
CA ARG A 341 11.88 -22.17 -3.46
C ARG A 341 13.26 -21.69 -3.04
N LYS A 342 13.65 -21.96 -1.80
CA LYS A 342 15.03 -21.69 -1.36
C LYS A 342 16.00 -22.52 -2.19
N SER A 343 17.17 -21.99 -2.47
CA SER A 343 18.25 -22.72 -3.14
C SER A 343 18.66 -23.99 -2.39
N THR A 344 18.41 -24.05 -1.09
CA THR A 344 18.64 -25.23 -0.25
C THR A 344 17.50 -26.27 -0.30
N GLY A 345 16.31 -25.89 -0.80
CA GLY A 345 15.10 -26.71 -0.78
C GLY A 345 13.93 -26.05 -0.03
N GLY A 346 12.71 -26.33 -0.50
CA GLY A 346 11.45 -25.97 0.17
C GLY A 346 11.07 -24.49 0.12
N TYR A 347 9.98 -24.13 0.82
CA TYR A 347 9.47 -22.75 0.89
C TYR A 347 10.35 -21.79 1.70
N ALA A 348 10.20 -20.50 1.41
CA ALA A 348 10.63 -19.44 2.32
C ALA A 348 9.70 -19.39 3.54
N MET A 349 10.25 -19.59 4.74
CA MET A 349 9.50 -19.72 6.00
C MET A 349 9.96 -18.67 7.02
N SER A 350 9.00 -18.03 7.70
CA SER A 350 9.20 -17.16 8.87
C SER A 350 8.29 -17.63 9.98
N HIS A 351 8.82 -17.85 11.18
CA HIS A 351 8.02 -18.26 12.36
C HIS A 351 7.09 -19.47 12.10
N GLY A 352 7.50 -20.41 11.24
CA GLY A 352 6.69 -21.58 10.89
C GLY A 352 5.61 -21.36 9.83
N HIS A 353 5.55 -20.16 9.22
CA HIS A 353 4.61 -19.81 8.15
C HIS A 353 5.34 -19.56 6.83
N ILE A 354 4.71 -19.96 5.72
CA ILE A 354 5.20 -19.66 4.37
C ILE A 354 5.09 -18.16 4.13
N ILE A 355 6.21 -17.50 3.86
CA ILE A 355 6.30 -16.05 3.60
C ILE A 355 5.88 -15.73 2.17
N LEU A 356 6.25 -16.61 1.24
CA LEU A 356 6.00 -16.48 -0.19
C LEU A 356 5.15 -17.67 -0.66
N PRO A 357 3.81 -17.55 -0.67
CA PRO A 357 2.96 -18.62 -1.15
C PRO A 357 3.09 -18.78 -2.67
N ASP A 358 2.73 -19.96 -3.15
CA ASP A 358 2.59 -20.22 -4.58
C ASP A 358 1.32 -19.55 -5.13
N PHE A 359 1.42 -19.08 -6.37
CA PHE A 359 0.32 -18.51 -7.14
C PHE A 359 -0.19 -19.52 -8.15
N PHE A 360 -1.48 -19.81 -8.09
CA PHE A 360 -2.12 -20.68 -9.07
C PHE A 360 -2.28 -19.99 -10.42
N PHE A 361 -2.08 -20.74 -11.50
CA PHE A 361 -2.40 -20.31 -12.85
C PHE A 361 -2.95 -21.49 -13.64
N TYR A 362 -3.73 -21.21 -14.68
CA TYR A 362 -4.40 -22.23 -15.47
C TYR A 362 -4.08 -22.07 -16.96
N PRO A 363 -3.98 -23.20 -17.69
CA PRO A 363 -3.85 -23.14 -19.14
C PRO A 363 -5.14 -22.55 -19.73
N PRO A 364 -5.04 -21.80 -20.83
CA PRO A 364 -6.22 -21.30 -21.50
C PRO A 364 -7.02 -22.45 -22.11
N ASN A 365 -8.34 -22.40 -21.99
CA ASN A 365 -9.27 -23.40 -22.53
C ASN A 365 -9.73 -23.07 -23.97
N ALA A 366 -9.32 -21.93 -24.51
CA ALA A 366 -9.61 -21.47 -25.86
C ALA A 366 -8.53 -20.50 -26.35
N ALA A 367 -8.47 -20.25 -27.66
CA ALA A 367 -7.45 -19.41 -28.29
C ALA A 367 -7.45 -17.96 -27.78
N ASP A 368 -8.62 -17.43 -27.45
CA ASP A 368 -8.84 -16.12 -26.83
C ASP A 368 -8.49 -16.06 -25.34
N GLY A 369 -8.36 -17.22 -24.67
CA GLY A 369 -7.92 -17.32 -23.28
C GLY A 369 -6.41 -17.19 -23.10
N ALA A 370 -5.63 -17.27 -24.20
CA ALA A 370 -4.20 -17.00 -24.20
C ALA A 370 -3.93 -15.58 -23.68
N GLY A 371 -2.92 -15.42 -22.83
CA GLY A 371 -2.53 -14.08 -22.42
C GLY A 371 -1.70 -14.00 -21.15
N LYS A 372 -1.38 -12.75 -20.81
CA LYS A 372 -0.53 -12.39 -19.68
C LYS A 372 -1.16 -12.78 -18.35
N ARG A 373 -0.41 -13.52 -17.55
CA ARG A 373 -0.65 -13.81 -16.14
C ARG A 373 0.23 -12.86 -15.33
N VAL A 374 -0.37 -12.18 -14.35
CA VAL A 374 0.30 -11.20 -13.50
C VAL A 374 -0.05 -11.49 -12.06
N MET A 375 0.95 -11.69 -11.21
CA MET A 375 0.79 -11.92 -9.78
C MET A 375 1.63 -10.91 -9.02
N ARG A 376 0.99 -10.15 -8.13
CA ARG A 376 1.67 -9.20 -7.25
C ARG A 376 1.73 -9.73 -5.84
N PHE A 377 2.87 -9.53 -5.20
CA PHE A 377 3.10 -9.99 -3.84
C PHE A 377 3.98 -9.02 -3.07
N THR A 378 3.82 -9.00 -1.75
CA THR A 378 4.62 -8.18 -0.83
C THR A 378 5.40 -9.10 0.07
N VAL A 379 6.68 -8.80 0.28
CA VAL A 379 7.51 -9.60 1.19
C VAL A 379 7.62 -8.86 2.53
N PRO A 380 7.11 -9.41 3.64
CA PRO A 380 7.08 -8.70 4.94
C PRO A 380 8.47 -8.59 5.59
N GLU A 381 9.40 -9.46 5.22
CA GLU A 381 10.77 -9.47 5.72
C GLU A 381 11.75 -9.71 4.57
N HIS A 382 13.05 -9.58 4.83
CA HIS A 382 14.04 -9.88 3.80
C HIS A 382 14.05 -11.39 3.48
N VAL A 383 13.90 -11.74 2.20
CA VAL A 383 13.98 -13.12 1.73
C VAL A 383 15.09 -13.22 0.69
N GLY A 384 16.17 -13.94 1.04
CA GLY A 384 17.31 -14.16 0.16
C GLY A 384 17.40 -15.58 -0.39
N SER A 385 18.17 -15.73 -1.47
CA SER A 385 18.55 -17.03 -2.05
C SER A 385 17.36 -17.93 -2.42
N VAL A 386 16.37 -17.37 -3.10
CA VAL A 386 15.22 -18.11 -3.61
C VAL A 386 15.21 -18.13 -5.14
N CYS A 387 14.69 -19.20 -5.74
CA CYS A 387 14.49 -19.33 -7.17
C CYS A 387 13.01 -19.48 -7.49
N LEU A 388 12.61 -18.92 -8.62
CA LEU A 388 11.25 -19.09 -9.12
C LEU A 388 11.05 -20.53 -9.60
N ALA A 389 9.96 -21.16 -9.19
CA ALA A 389 9.64 -22.54 -9.47
C ALA A 389 8.22 -22.65 -10.05
N PHE A 390 8.08 -23.40 -11.14
CA PHE A 390 6.80 -23.83 -11.69
C PHE A 390 6.52 -25.26 -11.24
N THR A 391 5.37 -25.48 -10.63
CA THR A 391 4.97 -26.79 -10.07
C THR A 391 3.72 -27.31 -10.75
N PHE A 392 3.74 -28.59 -11.10
CA PHE A 392 2.68 -29.29 -11.82
C PHE A 392 2.38 -30.63 -11.13
N ALA A 393 1.12 -30.88 -10.83
CA ALA A 393 0.65 -32.19 -10.38
C ALA A 393 -0.73 -32.47 -10.96
N PHE A 394 -0.83 -33.51 -11.78
CA PHE A 394 -2.03 -33.80 -12.54
C PHE A 394 -2.71 -35.07 -12.06
N TYR A 395 -4.02 -35.00 -11.85
CA TYR A 395 -4.86 -36.08 -11.33
C TYR A 395 -6.02 -36.40 -12.29
N SER A 396 -6.17 -35.62 -13.36
CA SER A 396 -7.10 -35.93 -14.44
C SER A 396 -6.45 -36.77 -15.55
N PRO A 397 -7.24 -37.52 -16.33
CA PRO A 397 -6.71 -38.58 -17.21
C PRO A 397 -5.88 -38.10 -18.39
N LEU A 398 -6.15 -36.90 -18.91
CA LEU A 398 -5.62 -36.45 -20.21
C LEU A 398 -4.60 -35.31 -20.09
N VAL A 399 -4.71 -34.45 -19.07
CA VAL A 399 -3.95 -33.19 -18.99
C VAL A 399 -2.44 -33.40 -18.93
N ALA A 400 -1.96 -34.49 -18.30
CA ALA A 400 -0.52 -34.77 -18.13
C ALA A 400 0.21 -34.99 -19.47
N SER A 401 -0.53 -35.33 -20.53
CA SER A 401 0.00 -35.49 -21.89
C SER A 401 -0.18 -34.24 -22.76
N GLY A 402 -0.61 -33.13 -22.18
CA GLY A 402 -0.69 -31.83 -22.83
C GLY A 402 0.63 -31.05 -22.83
N LEU A 403 0.62 -29.91 -23.51
CA LEU A 403 1.75 -28.99 -23.61
C LEU A 403 1.44 -27.68 -22.87
N VAL A 404 2.41 -27.19 -22.10
CA VAL A 404 2.33 -25.86 -21.46
C VAL A 404 3.50 -25.03 -21.93
N THR A 405 3.25 -23.94 -22.66
CA THR A 405 4.30 -23.01 -23.08
C THR A 405 4.20 -21.73 -22.26
N ILE A 406 5.30 -21.41 -21.57
CA ILE A 406 5.49 -20.17 -20.82
C ILE A 406 6.24 -19.20 -21.72
N LYS A 407 5.80 -17.95 -21.83
CA LYS A 407 6.46 -16.88 -22.59
C LYS A 407 6.69 -15.65 -21.74
N ASP A 408 7.69 -14.85 -22.12
CA ASP A 408 7.92 -13.51 -21.57
C ASP A 408 7.94 -13.47 -20.04
N LEU A 409 8.53 -14.50 -19.43
CA LEU A 409 8.64 -14.62 -17.99
C LEU A 409 9.47 -13.47 -17.45
N LYS A 410 8.94 -12.76 -16.46
CA LYS A 410 9.60 -11.67 -15.75
C LYS A 410 9.24 -11.70 -14.28
N VAL A 411 10.22 -11.37 -13.44
CA VAL A 411 10.02 -10.97 -12.05
C VAL A 411 10.53 -9.55 -11.95
N THR A 412 9.68 -8.63 -11.49
CA THR A 412 10.02 -7.21 -11.39
C THR A 412 9.73 -6.70 -9.98
N GLN A 413 10.55 -5.79 -9.50
CA GLN A 413 10.19 -4.93 -8.39
C GLN A 413 9.20 -3.89 -8.93
N VAL A 414 8.00 -3.85 -8.37
CA VAL A 414 7.00 -2.86 -8.78
C VAL A 414 7.35 -1.56 -8.07
N ALA A 415 7.44 -0.48 -8.84
CA ALA A 415 7.46 0.86 -8.28
C ALA A 415 6.11 1.13 -7.62
N THR A 416 5.96 0.79 -6.36
CA THR A 416 4.78 1.15 -5.59
C THR A 416 4.83 2.62 -5.24
N ALA A 417 3.68 3.29 -5.31
CA ALA A 417 3.43 4.55 -4.62
C ALA A 417 3.40 4.38 -3.08
N ASN A 418 4.03 3.34 -2.53
CA ASN A 418 4.20 3.15 -1.10
C ASN A 418 5.38 4.02 -0.69
N TYR A 419 5.06 5.09 0.05
CA TYR A 419 6.04 6.03 0.56
C TYR A 419 6.68 5.47 1.83
N LYS A 420 8.02 5.51 1.91
CA LYS A 420 8.76 5.16 3.13
C LYS A 420 8.91 6.41 4.00
N PHE A 421 8.18 6.42 5.11
CA PHE A 421 8.28 7.43 6.17
C PHE A 421 9.34 6.97 7.18
N SER A 422 10.61 7.16 6.84
CA SER A 422 11.76 6.67 7.61
C SER A 422 12.42 7.76 8.46
N GLY A 423 11.63 8.72 8.98
CA GLY A 423 12.18 9.81 9.79
C GLY A 423 13.19 10.69 9.03
N PHE A 424 12.97 10.91 7.73
CA PHE A 424 13.82 11.75 6.90
C PHE A 424 13.92 13.16 7.51
N ASN A 425 15.09 13.50 8.05
CA ASN A 425 15.32 14.83 8.60
C ASN A 425 15.60 15.83 7.47
N SER A 426 14.59 16.60 7.08
CA SER A 426 14.72 17.61 6.03
C SER A 426 15.52 18.85 6.43
N GLU A 427 15.81 19.04 7.72
CA GLU A 427 16.64 20.15 8.20
C GLU A 427 18.14 19.86 8.10
N ALA A 428 18.52 18.58 8.11
CA ALA A 428 19.93 18.19 8.10
C ALA A 428 20.60 18.64 6.81
N SER A 429 21.69 19.40 6.93
CA SER A 429 22.45 19.90 5.77
C SER A 429 22.98 18.78 4.87
N SER A 430 23.25 17.60 5.43
CA SER A 430 23.61 16.38 4.69
C SER A 430 22.53 15.90 3.72
N ASN A 431 21.26 16.24 3.97
CA ASN A 431 20.11 15.71 3.25
C ASN A 431 19.58 16.65 2.17
N ILE A 432 20.16 17.86 2.02
CA ILE A 432 19.69 18.90 1.09
C ILE A 432 19.55 18.36 -0.35
N LYS A 433 20.52 17.57 -0.82
CA LYS A 433 20.46 16.94 -2.15
C LYS A 433 19.35 15.89 -2.28
N GLU A 434 19.02 15.21 -1.19
CA GLU A 434 18.01 14.15 -1.19
C GLU A 434 16.59 14.68 -1.10
N LYS A 435 16.40 15.93 -0.66
CA LYS A 435 15.09 16.57 -0.58
C LYS A 435 14.34 16.55 -1.91
N LYS A 436 15.05 16.58 -3.05
CA LYS A 436 14.44 16.46 -4.40
C LYS A 436 13.80 15.09 -4.67
N LYS A 437 14.22 14.04 -3.94
CA LYS A 437 13.72 12.67 -4.05
C LYS A 437 12.47 12.42 -3.18
N VAL A 438 12.07 13.38 -2.34
CA VAL A 438 10.84 13.27 -1.56
C VAL A 438 9.64 13.40 -2.49
N LYS A 439 8.71 12.45 -2.39
CA LYS A 439 7.54 12.34 -3.28
C LYS A 439 6.20 12.24 -2.53
N ALA A 440 6.20 12.28 -1.20
CA ALA A 440 5.02 12.52 -0.39
C ALA A 440 5.34 13.21 0.92
N LEU A 441 4.32 13.85 1.50
CA LEU A 441 4.31 14.34 2.87
C LEU A 441 3.19 13.63 3.65
N LYS A 442 3.45 13.25 4.90
CA LYS A 442 2.44 12.76 5.84
C LYS A 442 2.13 13.83 6.86
N LEU A 443 0.89 14.29 6.87
CA LEU A 443 0.35 15.26 7.80
C LEU A 443 -0.35 14.52 8.95
N ARG A 444 0.07 14.78 10.18
CA ARG A 444 -0.68 14.41 11.39
C ARG A 444 -1.12 15.68 12.10
N LEU A 445 -2.43 15.90 12.14
CA LEU A 445 -3.05 17.07 12.76
C LEU A 445 -3.99 16.61 13.88
N GLN A 446 -3.77 17.13 15.08
CA GLN A 446 -4.63 16.88 16.23
C GLN A 446 -5.14 18.19 16.80
N ILE A 447 -6.47 18.28 16.93
CA ILE A 447 -7.18 19.45 17.44
C ILE A 447 -7.95 19.05 18.67
N SER A 448 -7.82 19.84 19.74
CA SER A 448 -8.50 19.58 21.02
C SER A 448 -9.65 20.55 21.23
N ARG A 449 -10.78 20.06 21.74
CA ARG A 449 -11.94 20.87 22.15
C ARG A 449 -12.43 20.48 23.54
N GLY A 450 -12.97 21.47 24.26
CA GLY A 450 -13.61 21.26 25.56
C GLY A 450 -12.66 21.02 26.73
N ALA A 451 -11.35 21.24 26.55
CA ALA A 451 -10.39 21.24 27.65
C ALA A 451 -10.75 22.37 28.64
N LYS A 452 -11.05 22.01 29.89
CA LYS A 452 -11.16 22.96 31.01
C LYS A 452 -9.96 22.75 31.94
N ASN A 453 -9.37 23.83 32.43
CA ASN A 453 -8.30 23.83 33.44
C ASN A 453 -7.07 22.96 33.09
N GLY A 454 -6.66 22.94 31.82
CA GLY A 454 -5.45 22.21 31.40
C GLY A 454 -5.58 20.67 31.33
N GLY A 455 -6.79 20.12 31.48
CA GLY A 455 -7.05 18.70 31.25
C GLY A 455 -7.06 18.33 29.76
N SER A 456 -6.99 17.03 29.46
CA SER A 456 -7.20 16.48 28.12
C SER A 456 -8.66 16.67 27.70
N GLY A 457 -8.90 17.58 26.74
CA GLY A 457 -10.18 17.72 26.06
C GLY A 457 -10.44 16.57 25.08
N GLU A 458 -11.60 16.60 24.42
CA GLU A 458 -11.90 15.68 23.32
C GLU A 458 -11.07 16.07 22.10
N THR A 459 -10.47 15.09 21.41
CA THR A 459 -9.55 15.38 20.31
C THR A 459 -10.06 14.83 18.98
N GLY A 460 -10.01 15.66 17.95
CA GLY A 460 -10.07 15.20 16.57
C GLY A 460 -8.67 14.94 16.02
N ASN A 461 -8.53 13.92 15.19
CA ASN A 461 -7.24 13.53 14.59
C ASN A 461 -7.40 13.28 13.10
N VAL A 462 -6.47 13.80 12.31
CA VAL A 462 -6.32 13.48 10.90
C VAL A 462 -4.90 13.02 10.64
N ASP A 463 -4.78 11.85 10.01
CA ASP A 463 -3.54 11.33 9.45
C ASP A 463 -3.72 11.19 7.93
N LEU A 464 -3.00 12.02 7.17
CA LEU A 464 -3.17 12.16 5.72
C LEU A 464 -1.82 12.07 5.00
N ILE A 465 -1.78 11.30 3.92
CA ILE A 465 -0.64 11.26 3.00
C ILE A 465 -0.97 12.10 1.77
N ILE A 466 -0.10 13.07 1.47
CA ILE A 466 -0.23 13.99 0.34
C ILE A 466 0.91 13.69 -0.67
N PRO A 467 0.59 13.19 -1.88
CA PRO A 467 1.58 12.92 -2.91
C PRO A 467 2.11 14.22 -3.53
N ILE A 468 3.42 14.31 -3.74
CA ILE A 468 4.11 15.48 -4.33
C ILE A 468 5.07 15.04 -5.46
N PRO A 469 4.54 14.44 -6.55
CA PRO A 469 5.35 13.75 -7.55
C PRO A 469 6.36 14.65 -8.26
N SER A 470 6.05 15.94 -8.38
CA SER A 470 6.82 16.90 -9.17
C SER A 470 7.86 17.70 -8.37
N ASN A 471 8.07 17.39 -7.08
CA ASN A 471 9.15 17.98 -6.30
C ASN A 471 10.54 17.60 -6.88
N GLY A 472 11.42 18.59 -7.06
CA GLY A 472 12.77 18.37 -7.60
C GLY A 472 12.93 18.62 -9.11
N THR A 473 14.17 18.84 -9.56
CA THR A 473 14.50 18.76 -11.00
C THR A 473 14.34 17.31 -11.45
N GLY A 474 13.73 17.11 -12.62
CA GLY A 474 13.58 15.80 -13.27
C GLY A 474 14.90 15.33 -13.90
N ASP A 475 15.96 15.22 -13.09
CA ASP A 475 17.19 14.50 -13.43
C ASP A 475 17.10 13.06 -12.90
#